data_AF-A0A4J2DJF2-F1
#
_entry.id   AF-A0A4J2DJF2-F1
#
_cell.length_a   1.000
_cell.length_b   1.000
_cell.length_c   1.000
_cell.angle_alpha   90.00
_cell.angle_beta   90.00
_cell.angle_gamma   90.00
#
_symmetry.space_group_name_H-M   'P 1'
#
loop_
_entity.id
_entity.type
_entity.pdbx_description
1 polymer ?
#
loop_
_entity_poly.entity_id
_entity_poly.type
_entity_poly.pdbx_seq_one_letter_code
_entity_poly.pdbx_strand_id
1 'polypeptide(L)'
;MNKDLIETPRFNFFIGDEVFLKGKIVGFDVDENKCVENVVRLGYGETLNVPNNDIYITDDIVDKSKIKVTIPQSVADWIRKCKTFKSFAVSLSFALQPSVWEVNGLSDESIEWLANAENQEIFARAWLDDYDIQKTKYVVTDGNHLYFKNYQEDIEIVILVDEQPGTMDYVKKFDTREGAQKAADILGWKVQKVKDET
;
A
#
# COMPACT_ATOMS: atom_id res chain seq x y z
N MET A 1 -20.95 51.64 -13.40
CA MET A 1 -20.32 50.90 -12.29
C MET A 1 -19.71 49.66 -12.91
N ASN A 2 -18.37 49.61 -13.01
CA ASN A 2 -17.69 48.58 -13.78
C ASN A 2 -17.80 47.22 -13.06
N LYS A 3 -18.24 46.17 -13.76
CA LYS A 3 -18.50 44.84 -13.19
C LYS A 3 -17.23 44.02 -12.93
N ASP A 4 -16.07 44.56 -13.29
CA ASP A 4 -14.78 43.83 -13.28
C ASP A 4 -14.05 43.84 -11.91
N LEU A 5 -14.67 44.36 -10.85
CA LEU A 5 -14.05 44.46 -9.51
C LEU A 5 -14.56 43.45 -8.47
N ILE A 6 -15.41 42.49 -8.87
CA ILE A 6 -16.03 41.52 -7.93
C ILE A 6 -15.44 40.10 -8.07
N GLU A 7 -14.58 39.82 -9.05
CA GLU A 7 -13.96 38.50 -9.26
C GLU A 7 -12.48 38.42 -8.86
N THR A 8 -11.97 39.33 -8.04
CA THR A 8 -10.61 39.19 -7.51
C THR A 8 -10.60 38.06 -6.47
N PRO A 9 -9.79 37.00 -6.61
CA PRO A 9 -9.67 35.96 -5.59
C PRO A 9 -9.25 36.63 -4.27
N ARG A 10 -10.01 36.39 -3.21
CA ARG A 10 -9.59 36.79 -1.86
C ARG A 10 -8.36 35.94 -1.53
N PHE A 11 -7.17 36.56 -1.55
CA PHE A 11 -5.97 35.91 -1.06
C PHE A 11 -6.16 35.63 0.43
N ASN A 12 -6.26 34.35 0.80
CA ASN A 12 -6.40 33.88 2.20
C ASN A 12 -5.06 33.84 2.94
N PHE A 13 -4.05 34.57 2.46
CA PHE A 13 -2.68 34.48 2.93
C PHE A 13 -2.16 35.87 3.28
N PHE A 14 -1.33 35.95 4.31
CA PHE A 14 -0.74 37.18 4.82
C PHE A 14 0.75 37.20 4.53
N ILE A 15 1.33 38.41 4.52
CA ILE A 15 2.79 38.57 4.48
C ILE A 15 3.37 37.88 5.72
N GLY A 16 4.28 36.93 5.49
CA GLY A 16 4.91 36.12 6.53
C GLY A 16 4.41 34.67 6.60
N ASP A 17 3.38 34.30 5.85
CA ASP A 17 2.94 32.91 5.75
C ASP A 17 3.99 32.04 5.02
N GLU A 18 4.26 30.86 5.56
CA GLU A 18 5.06 29.84 4.88
C GLU A 18 4.25 29.21 3.74
N VAL A 19 4.87 29.07 2.56
CA VAL A 19 4.20 28.61 1.34
C VAL A 19 4.99 27.52 0.63
N PHE A 20 4.28 26.57 0.01
CA PHE A 20 4.84 25.61 -0.93
C PHE A 20 4.44 25.98 -2.35
N LEU A 21 5.43 26.19 -3.23
CA LEU A 21 5.19 26.53 -4.64
C LEU A 21 5.23 25.27 -5.50
N LYS A 22 4.19 25.06 -6.31
CA LYS A 22 4.14 23.96 -7.27
C LYS A 22 4.88 24.33 -8.56
N GLY A 23 5.95 23.60 -8.87
CA GLY A 23 6.71 23.75 -10.11
C GLY A 23 7.44 22.47 -10.53
N LYS A 24 8.17 22.54 -11.65
CA LYS A 24 9.04 21.47 -12.14
C LYS A 24 10.45 21.99 -12.35
N ILE A 25 11.46 21.24 -11.92
CA ILE A 25 12.85 21.54 -12.27
C ILE A 25 13.01 21.33 -13.79
N VAL A 26 13.49 22.35 -14.49
CA VAL A 26 13.68 22.35 -15.95
C VAL A 26 15.13 22.58 -16.35
N GLY A 27 16.01 22.87 -15.39
CA GLY A 27 17.43 23.08 -15.64
C GLY A 27 18.17 23.43 -14.36
N PHE A 28 19.47 23.67 -14.53
CA PHE A 28 20.38 24.13 -13.49
C PHE A 28 21.11 25.36 -14.00
N ASP A 29 21.31 26.33 -13.13
CA ASP A 29 22.04 27.55 -13.40
C ASP A 29 23.18 27.71 -12.37
N VAL A 30 24.15 28.58 -12.68
CA VAL A 30 25.27 28.88 -11.79
C VAL A 30 25.23 30.37 -11.50
N ASP A 31 25.01 30.73 -10.24
CA ASP A 31 24.95 32.13 -9.82
C ASP A 31 26.34 32.79 -9.82
N GLU A 32 26.37 34.09 -9.54
CA GLU A 32 27.61 34.88 -9.48
C GLU A 32 28.60 34.39 -8.40
N ASN A 33 28.12 33.67 -7.38
CA ASN A 33 28.91 33.09 -6.30
C ASN A 33 29.38 31.67 -6.60
N LYS A 34 29.09 31.14 -7.81
CA LYS A 34 29.34 29.75 -8.23
C LYS A 34 28.54 28.70 -7.45
N CYS A 35 27.40 29.09 -6.89
CA CYS A 35 26.42 28.18 -6.34
C CYS A 35 25.54 27.64 -7.46
N VAL A 36 25.22 26.33 -7.39
CA VAL A 36 24.27 25.72 -8.32
C VAL A 36 22.85 26.02 -7.84
N GLU A 37 22.09 26.72 -8.68
CA GLU A 37 20.67 26.96 -8.50
C GLU A 37 19.87 26.07 -9.43
N ASN A 38 18.67 25.69 -9.00
CA ASN A 38 17.74 24.97 -9.84
C ASN A 38 16.81 25.96 -10.53
N VAL A 39 16.56 25.75 -11.81
CA VAL A 39 15.57 26.51 -12.57
C VAL A 39 14.23 25.79 -12.46
N VAL A 40 13.26 26.37 -11.75
CA VAL A 40 11.93 25.80 -11.51
C VAL A 40 10.88 26.52 -12.34
N ARG A 41 10.19 25.79 -13.23
CA ARG A 41 9.04 26.31 -13.98
C ARG A 41 7.75 26.13 -13.18
N LEU A 42 7.08 27.24 -12.84
CA LEU A 42 5.81 27.28 -12.13
C LEU A 42 4.64 26.92 -13.06
N GLY A 43 3.51 26.53 -12.48
CA GLY A 43 2.34 26.04 -13.24
C GLY A 43 1.75 27.04 -14.25
N TYR A 44 1.94 28.34 -14.02
CA TYR A 44 1.47 29.41 -14.91
C TYR A 44 2.52 29.87 -15.93
N GLY A 45 3.71 29.23 -15.96
CA GLY A 45 4.70 29.35 -17.03
C GLY A 45 6.00 30.08 -16.68
N GLU A 46 6.02 30.88 -15.61
CA GLU A 46 7.25 31.58 -15.17
C GLU A 46 8.31 30.62 -14.63
N THR A 47 9.57 31.04 -14.73
CA THR A 47 10.72 30.31 -14.19
C THR A 47 11.33 31.08 -13.03
N LEU A 48 11.64 30.37 -11.95
CA LEU A 48 12.31 30.88 -10.76
C LEU A 48 13.64 30.14 -10.58
N ASN A 49 14.71 30.87 -10.33
CA ASN A 49 15.97 30.28 -9.85
C ASN A 49 15.88 30.12 -8.33
N VAL A 50 16.09 28.90 -7.85
CA VAL A 50 15.96 28.56 -6.43
C VAL A 50 17.22 27.82 -5.98
N PRO A 51 17.85 28.22 -4.87
CA PRO A 51 18.97 27.50 -4.28
C PRO A 51 18.59 26.05 -3.98
N ASN A 52 19.56 25.14 -4.12
CA ASN A 52 19.29 23.72 -3.93
C ASN A 52 18.78 23.36 -2.52
N ASN A 53 19.20 24.11 -1.49
CA ASN A 53 18.78 23.87 -0.10
C ASN A 53 17.34 24.30 0.18
N ASP A 54 16.73 25.09 -0.71
CA ASP A 54 15.36 25.60 -0.56
C ASP A 54 14.35 24.80 -1.39
N ILE A 55 14.78 23.71 -2.04
CA ILE A 55 13.91 22.86 -2.85
C ILE A 55 13.63 21.56 -2.13
N TYR A 56 12.34 21.29 -1.98
CA TYR A 56 11.80 20.02 -1.55
C TYR A 56 11.09 19.39 -2.76
N ILE A 57 11.47 18.16 -3.11
CA ILE A 57 10.71 17.41 -4.11
C ILE A 57 9.41 16.91 -3.50
N THR A 58 8.48 16.46 -4.35
CA THR A 58 7.19 15.97 -3.86
C THR A 58 7.35 14.87 -2.82
N ASP A 59 8.36 14.01 -2.93
CA ASP A 59 8.63 12.96 -1.94
C ASP A 59 9.06 13.50 -0.56
N ASP A 60 9.62 14.72 -0.51
CA ASP A 60 10.01 15.41 0.72
C ASP A 60 8.81 16.09 1.39
N ILE A 61 7.82 16.51 0.60
CA ILE A 61 6.63 17.27 1.06
C ILE A 61 5.44 16.35 1.34
N VAL A 62 5.37 15.21 0.64
CA VAL A 62 4.28 14.26 0.81
C VAL A 62 4.30 13.73 2.24
N ASP A 63 3.27 14.11 2.97
CA ASP A 63 2.93 13.48 4.24
C ASP A 63 2.59 12.01 3.96
N LYS A 64 3.61 11.15 4.07
CA LYS A 64 3.49 9.71 3.84
C LYS A 64 2.43 9.06 4.73
N SER A 65 2.04 9.69 5.85
CA SER A 65 0.93 9.19 6.69
C SER A 65 -0.43 9.24 5.98
N LYS A 66 -0.59 10.12 4.97
CA LYS A 66 -1.83 10.23 4.17
C LYS A 66 -1.93 9.19 3.06
N ILE A 67 -0.83 8.50 2.74
CA ILE A 67 -0.82 7.44 1.74
C ILE A 67 -1.02 6.12 2.46
N LYS A 68 -2.15 5.46 2.25
CA LYS A 68 -2.35 4.13 2.81
C LYS A 68 -1.36 3.16 2.18
N VAL A 69 -0.71 2.37 3.02
CA VAL A 69 0.09 1.24 2.57
C VAL A 69 -0.80 0.03 2.31
N THR A 70 -0.40 -0.85 1.39
CA THR A 70 -1.12 -2.10 1.15
C THR A 70 -0.36 -3.29 1.74
N ILE A 71 -0.96 -4.00 2.68
CA ILE A 71 -0.33 -5.15 3.37
C ILE A 71 -1.10 -6.46 3.14
N PRO A 72 -0.45 -7.63 3.22
CA PRO A 72 -1.15 -8.91 3.22
C PRO A 72 -2.15 -9.05 4.38
N GLN A 73 -3.25 -9.79 4.17
CA GLN A 73 -4.23 -10.07 5.22
C GLN A 73 -3.61 -10.71 6.47
N SER A 74 -2.67 -11.66 6.28
CA SER A 74 -1.99 -12.32 7.40
C SER A 74 -1.16 -11.35 8.25
N VAL A 75 -0.61 -10.28 7.64
CA VAL A 75 0.12 -9.22 8.34
C VAL A 75 -0.86 -8.28 9.05
N ALA A 76 -2.00 -7.96 8.43
CA ALA A 76 -3.06 -7.18 9.08
C ALA A 76 -3.60 -7.90 10.33
N ASP A 77 -3.79 -9.21 10.24
CA ASP A 77 -4.19 -10.06 11.36
C ASP A 77 -3.15 -10.06 12.47
N TRP A 78 -1.86 -10.04 12.12
CA TRP A 78 -0.78 -9.91 13.08
C TRP A 78 -0.83 -8.55 13.82
N ILE A 79 -0.94 -7.44 13.09
CA ILE A 79 -1.08 -6.10 13.69
C ILE A 79 -2.27 -6.06 14.67
N ARG A 80 -3.42 -6.59 14.25
CA ARG A 80 -4.62 -6.69 15.08
C ARG A 80 -4.36 -7.52 16.33
N LYS A 81 -3.73 -8.69 16.20
CA LYS A 81 -3.38 -9.57 17.33
C LYS A 81 -2.47 -8.85 18.33
N CYS A 82 -1.44 -8.14 17.86
CA CYS A 82 -0.54 -7.34 18.71
C CYS A 82 -1.25 -6.23 19.49
N LYS A 83 -2.25 -5.57 18.87
CA LYS A 83 -2.96 -4.43 19.45
C LYS A 83 -4.20 -4.80 20.27
N THR A 84 -4.63 -6.06 20.25
CA THR A 84 -5.89 -6.50 20.92
C THR A 84 -5.78 -6.48 22.45
N PHE A 85 -4.60 -6.77 23.01
CA PHE A 85 -4.43 -6.88 24.46
C PHE A 85 -4.07 -5.53 25.09
N LYS A 86 -5.06 -4.80 25.61
CA LYS A 86 -4.85 -3.47 26.24
C LYS A 86 -3.87 -3.46 27.43
N SER A 87 -3.74 -4.58 28.14
CA SER A 87 -2.80 -4.73 29.27
C SER A 87 -1.36 -5.07 28.83
N PHE A 88 -1.18 -5.49 27.58
CA PHE A 88 0.11 -5.93 27.02
C PHE A 88 0.19 -5.51 25.55
N ALA A 89 -0.07 -4.24 25.27
CA ALA A 89 0.11 -3.71 23.92
C ALA A 89 1.56 -3.98 23.51
N VAL A 90 1.73 -4.89 22.56
CA VAL A 90 3.03 -5.24 22.02
C VAL A 90 3.57 -3.99 21.34
N SER A 91 4.79 -3.55 21.67
CA SER A 91 5.43 -2.43 20.99
C SER A 91 5.73 -2.81 19.53
N LEU A 92 5.84 -1.81 18.64
CA LEU A 92 6.28 -2.04 17.25
C LEU A 92 7.60 -2.83 17.20
N SER A 93 8.56 -2.48 18.06
CA SER A 93 9.85 -3.18 18.15
C SER A 93 9.71 -4.65 18.54
N PHE A 94 8.74 -5.00 19.40
CA PHE A 94 8.48 -6.37 19.80
C PHE A 94 7.67 -7.11 18.74
N ALA A 95 6.74 -6.44 18.06
CA ALA A 95 5.97 -7.00 16.93
C ALA A 95 6.85 -7.42 15.74
N LEU A 96 8.06 -6.86 15.63
CA LEU A 96 9.04 -7.14 14.57
C LEU A 96 10.17 -8.09 15.01
N GLN A 97 10.07 -8.74 16.17
CA GLN A 97 11.08 -9.71 16.61
C GLN A 97 10.79 -11.10 16.01
N PRO A 98 11.79 -11.76 15.38
CA PRO A 98 11.61 -13.10 14.81
C PRO A 98 11.07 -14.14 15.79
N SER A 99 11.60 -14.16 17.02
CA SER A 99 11.14 -15.07 18.06
C SER A 99 9.66 -14.88 18.42
N VAL A 100 9.15 -13.65 18.29
CA VAL A 100 7.74 -13.34 18.56
C VAL A 100 6.85 -13.91 17.47
N TRP A 101 7.28 -13.89 16.21
CA TRP A 101 6.53 -14.47 15.10
C TRP A 101 6.38 -15.99 15.25
N GLU A 102 7.47 -16.67 15.57
CA GLU A 102 7.52 -18.13 15.77
C GLU A 102 6.60 -18.58 16.91
N VAL A 103 6.74 -17.97 18.09
CA VAL A 103 5.92 -18.28 19.28
C VAL A 103 4.43 -18.03 19.02
N ASN A 104 4.11 -17.10 18.13
CA ASN A 104 2.73 -16.77 17.77
C ASN A 104 2.18 -17.59 16.60
N GLY A 105 2.97 -18.52 16.04
CA GLY A 105 2.56 -19.41 14.96
C GLY A 105 2.23 -18.67 13.66
N LEU A 106 2.98 -17.61 13.35
CA LEU A 106 2.84 -16.95 12.04
C LEU A 106 3.23 -17.93 10.92
N SER A 107 2.55 -17.84 9.79
CA SER A 107 2.89 -18.63 8.59
C SER A 107 4.26 -18.22 8.04
N ASP A 108 4.93 -19.15 7.34
CA ASP A 108 6.22 -18.90 6.70
C ASP A 108 6.17 -17.69 5.76
N GLU A 109 5.07 -17.52 5.02
CA GLU A 109 4.86 -16.37 4.12
C GLU A 109 4.80 -15.04 4.89
N SER A 110 4.18 -15.01 6.07
CA SER A 110 4.17 -13.83 6.94
C SER A 110 5.55 -13.55 7.52
N ILE A 111 6.28 -14.59 7.93
CA ILE A 111 7.63 -14.47 8.48
C ILE A 111 8.58 -13.94 7.42
N GLU A 112 8.56 -14.51 6.21
CA GLU A 112 9.36 -14.04 5.08
C GLU A 112 9.03 -12.58 4.72
N TRP A 113 7.73 -12.23 4.70
CA TRP A 113 7.30 -10.86 4.45
C TRP A 113 7.84 -9.90 5.51
N LEU A 114 7.73 -10.24 6.81
CA LEU A 114 8.19 -9.41 7.93
C LEU A 114 9.73 -9.36 8.06
N ALA A 115 10.44 -10.38 7.59
CA ALA A 115 11.90 -10.43 7.59
C ALA A 115 12.53 -9.51 6.52
N ASN A 116 11.78 -9.15 5.48
CA ASN A 116 12.24 -8.23 4.45
C ASN A 116 12.28 -6.78 4.97
N ALA A 117 13.43 -6.12 4.84
CA ALA A 117 13.66 -4.78 5.37
C ALA A 117 12.73 -3.70 4.77
N GLU A 118 12.42 -3.76 3.48
CA GLU A 118 11.51 -2.80 2.83
C GLU A 118 10.08 -2.98 3.35
N ASN A 119 9.66 -4.23 3.56
CA ASN A 119 8.37 -4.55 4.15
C ASN A 119 8.26 -4.13 5.62
N GLN A 120 9.37 -4.02 6.35
CA GLN A 120 9.35 -3.52 7.73
C GLN A 120 8.99 -2.02 7.78
N GLU A 121 9.41 -1.22 6.80
CA GLU A 121 8.95 0.18 6.67
C GLU A 121 7.44 0.22 6.40
N ILE A 122 6.96 -0.63 5.48
CA ILE A 122 5.53 -0.78 5.18
C ILE A 122 4.75 -1.20 6.44
N PHE A 123 5.27 -2.15 7.21
CA PHE A 123 4.68 -2.61 8.46
C PHE A 123 4.60 -1.49 9.49
N ALA A 124 5.68 -0.73 9.68
CA ALA A 124 5.73 0.39 10.62
C ALA A 124 4.71 1.47 10.24
N ARG A 125 4.52 1.73 8.95
CA ARG A 125 3.47 2.65 8.46
C ARG A 125 2.08 2.09 8.71
N ALA A 126 1.80 0.83 8.36
CA ALA A 126 0.53 0.17 8.68
C ALA A 126 0.26 0.08 10.20
N TRP A 127 1.31 0.09 11.00
CA TRP A 127 1.22 0.11 12.45
C TRP A 127 0.78 1.47 12.98
N LEU A 128 1.21 2.58 12.37
CA LEU A 128 0.88 3.93 12.84
C LEU A 128 -0.39 4.49 12.19
N ASP A 129 -0.56 4.23 10.90
CA ASP A 129 -1.55 4.84 10.03
C ASP A 129 -2.60 3.82 9.55
N ASP A 130 -3.60 4.29 8.81
CA ASP A 130 -4.52 3.42 8.08
C ASP A 130 -3.79 2.67 6.94
N TYR A 131 -4.26 1.46 6.64
CA TYR A 131 -3.74 0.63 5.56
C TYR A 131 -4.86 -0.04 4.76
N ASP A 132 -4.55 -0.41 3.52
CA ASP A 132 -5.36 -1.27 2.68
C ASP A 132 -4.86 -2.72 2.77
N ILE A 133 -5.77 -3.67 2.57
CA ILE A 133 -5.43 -5.10 2.55
C ILE A 133 -5.28 -5.55 1.09
N GLN A 134 -4.19 -6.25 0.79
CA GLN A 134 -3.96 -6.83 -0.53
C GLN A 134 -5.10 -7.79 -0.88
N LYS A 135 -5.56 -7.74 -2.12
CA LYS A 135 -6.56 -8.70 -2.61
C LYS A 135 -5.98 -10.12 -2.59
N THR A 136 -6.84 -11.07 -2.26
CA THR A 136 -6.52 -12.52 -2.17
C THR A 136 -5.89 -13.03 -3.47
N LYS A 137 -4.83 -13.84 -3.36
CA LYS A 137 -3.96 -14.19 -4.50
C LYS A 137 -4.11 -15.60 -5.02
N TYR A 138 -4.71 -16.53 -4.27
CA TYR A 138 -4.66 -17.96 -4.61
C TYR A 138 -6.05 -18.58 -4.69
N VAL A 139 -6.25 -19.47 -5.65
CA VAL A 139 -7.45 -20.31 -5.79
C VAL A 139 -7.03 -21.77 -5.91
N VAL A 140 -7.94 -22.69 -5.59
CA VAL A 140 -7.72 -24.13 -5.66
C VAL A 140 -8.59 -24.70 -6.78
N THR A 141 -7.98 -25.44 -7.70
CA THR A 141 -8.63 -25.93 -8.93
C THR A 141 -8.14 -27.32 -9.33
N ASP A 142 -9.00 -28.10 -9.97
CA ASP A 142 -8.62 -29.37 -10.63
C ASP A 142 -7.71 -29.14 -11.85
N GLY A 143 -7.67 -27.89 -12.35
CA GLY A 143 -6.93 -27.50 -13.53
C GLY A 143 -7.72 -27.46 -14.82
N ASN A 144 -9.02 -27.73 -14.75
CA ASN A 144 -9.94 -27.59 -15.86
C ASN A 144 -10.98 -26.53 -15.51
N HIS A 145 -12.15 -26.94 -15.03
CA HIS A 145 -13.32 -26.08 -14.82
C HIS A 145 -13.82 -26.09 -13.38
N LEU A 146 -13.19 -26.87 -12.49
CA LEU A 146 -13.62 -26.99 -11.11
C LEU A 146 -12.78 -26.11 -10.20
N TYR A 147 -13.46 -25.37 -9.33
CA TYR A 147 -12.85 -24.47 -8.37
C TYR A 147 -13.44 -24.68 -6.99
N PHE A 148 -12.58 -24.57 -5.99
CA PHE A 148 -12.97 -24.72 -4.60
C PHE A 148 -13.74 -23.49 -4.11
N LYS A 149 -14.84 -23.67 -3.38
CA LYS A 149 -15.68 -22.59 -2.85
C LYS A 149 -15.70 -22.48 -1.33
N ASN A 150 -15.96 -23.57 -0.60
CA ASN A 150 -15.84 -23.57 0.87
C ASN A 150 -15.92 -24.97 1.50
N TYR A 151 -15.58 -25.04 2.79
CA TYR A 151 -15.89 -26.15 3.70
C TYR A 151 -16.74 -25.56 4.85
N GLN A 152 -18.05 -25.83 4.89
CA GLN A 152 -18.89 -25.48 6.06
C GLN A 152 -19.25 -26.74 6.84
N GLU A 153 -19.98 -27.66 6.20
CA GLU A 153 -20.27 -29.00 6.71
C GLU A 153 -19.85 -30.08 5.69
N ASP A 154 -19.99 -29.79 4.39
CA ASP A 154 -19.46 -30.57 3.26
C ASP A 154 -18.54 -29.71 2.36
N ILE A 155 -17.86 -30.37 1.42
CA ILE A 155 -17.03 -29.73 0.39
C ILE A 155 -17.93 -29.09 -0.68
N GLU A 156 -17.88 -27.76 -0.82
CA GLU A 156 -18.53 -27.06 -1.93
C GLU A 156 -17.56 -26.78 -3.09
N ILE A 157 -17.93 -27.23 -4.28
CA ILE A 157 -17.19 -27.05 -5.54
C ILE A 157 -18.06 -26.23 -6.51
N VAL A 158 -17.44 -25.27 -7.20
CA VAL A 158 -18.07 -24.50 -8.29
C VAL A 158 -17.53 -25.01 -9.62
N ILE A 159 -18.44 -25.22 -10.59
CA ILE A 159 -18.11 -25.51 -11.98
C ILE A 159 -18.21 -24.20 -12.76
N LEU A 160 -17.10 -23.72 -13.31
CA LEU A 160 -17.09 -22.57 -14.22
C LEU A 160 -17.25 -23.08 -15.65
N VAL A 161 -18.48 -23.05 -16.16
CA VAL A 161 -18.79 -23.38 -17.57
C VAL A 161 -18.76 -22.07 -18.36
N ASP A 162 -17.77 -21.92 -19.22
CA ASP A 162 -17.39 -20.70 -19.95
C ASP A 162 -16.93 -19.57 -19.00
N GLU A 163 -15.75 -18.99 -19.26
CA GLU A 163 -15.12 -17.90 -18.47
C GLU A 163 -15.94 -16.58 -18.53
N GLN A 164 -17.20 -16.61 -18.10
CA GLN A 164 -18.07 -15.45 -18.09
C GLN A 164 -17.56 -14.43 -17.06
N PRO A 165 -17.67 -13.12 -17.35
CA PRO A 165 -17.32 -12.08 -16.38
C PRO A 165 -18.09 -12.26 -15.06
N GLY A 166 -17.37 -12.28 -13.93
CA GLY A 166 -17.95 -12.40 -12.58
C GLY A 166 -18.01 -13.82 -12.01
N THR A 167 -17.72 -14.89 -12.78
CA THR A 167 -17.78 -16.26 -12.23
C THR A 167 -16.67 -16.54 -11.19
N MET A 168 -15.55 -15.80 -11.26
CA MET A 168 -14.46 -15.86 -10.27
C MET A 168 -14.83 -15.29 -8.90
N ASP A 169 -15.96 -14.59 -8.75
CA ASP A 169 -16.40 -14.07 -7.46
C ASP A 169 -16.96 -15.15 -6.53
N TYR A 170 -17.38 -16.28 -7.10
CA TYR A 170 -17.89 -17.43 -6.35
C TYR A 170 -16.79 -18.39 -5.88
N VAL A 171 -15.56 -18.19 -6.36
CA VAL A 171 -14.41 -19.04 -6.02
C VAL A 171 -13.81 -18.61 -4.69
N LYS A 172 -13.44 -19.57 -3.85
CA LYS A 172 -12.68 -19.29 -2.64
C LYS A 172 -11.31 -18.75 -3.04
N LYS A 173 -11.06 -17.50 -2.64
CA LYS A 173 -9.74 -16.88 -2.77
C LYS A 173 -9.05 -16.94 -1.41
N PHE A 174 -7.80 -17.38 -1.42
CA PHE A 174 -6.94 -17.49 -0.25
C PHE A 174 -5.88 -16.39 -0.31
N ASP A 175 -5.57 -15.83 0.85
CA ASP A 175 -4.51 -14.82 0.98
C ASP A 175 -3.12 -15.46 0.92
N THR A 176 -2.98 -16.67 1.47
CA THR A 176 -1.72 -17.40 1.54
C THR A 176 -1.72 -18.64 0.66
N ARG A 177 -0.53 -18.97 0.14
CA ARG A 177 -0.36 -20.21 -0.64
C ARG A 177 -0.55 -21.43 0.24
N GLU A 178 -0.06 -21.39 1.48
CA GLU A 178 -0.17 -22.49 2.44
C GLU A 178 -1.64 -22.84 2.74
N GLY A 179 -2.48 -21.82 2.96
CA GLY A 179 -3.91 -22.01 3.19
C GLY A 179 -4.62 -22.65 1.98
N ALA A 180 -4.28 -22.19 0.77
CA ALA A 180 -4.77 -22.81 -0.46
C ALA A 180 -4.26 -24.26 -0.61
N GLN A 181 -2.99 -24.52 -0.27
CA GLN A 181 -2.38 -25.84 -0.42
C GLN A 181 -3.04 -26.87 0.50
N LYS A 182 -3.36 -26.50 1.74
CA LYS A 182 -4.11 -27.37 2.67
C LYS A 182 -5.45 -27.81 2.07
N ALA A 183 -6.17 -26.90 1.43
CA ALA A 183 -7.42 -27.22 0.74
C ALA A 183 -7.20 -28.05 -0.53
N ALA A 184 -6.12 -27.80 -1.26
CA ALA A 184 -5.75 -28.53 -2.46
C ALA A 184 -5.36 -29.99 -2.15
N ASP A 185 -4.61 -30.22 -1.07
CA ASP A 185 -4.14 -31.54 -0.66
C ASP A 185 -5.30 -32.47 -0.28
N ILE A 186 -6.36 -31.94 0.34
CA ILE A 186 -7.59 -32.69 0.65
C ILE A 186 -8.27 -33.20 -0.62
N LEU A 187 -8.24 -32.40 -1.69
CA LEU A 187 -8.94 -32.68 -2.95
C LEU A 187 -8.07 -33.39 -3.99
N GLY A 188 -6.76 -33.46 -3.77
CA GLY A 188 -5.78 -33.85 -4.79
C GLY A 188 -5.70 -32.84 -5.95
N TRP A 189 -5.97 -31.56 -5.67
CA TRP A 189 -6.02 -30.47 -6.65
C TRP A 189 -4.76 -29.62 -6.62
N LYS A 190 -4.70 -28.58 -7.46
CA LYS A 190 -3.57 -27.64 -7.53
C LYS A 190 -3.96 -26.23 -7.10
N VAL A 191 -2.98 -25.52 -6.55
CA VAL A 191 -3.07 -24.10 -6.23
C VAL A 191 -2.68 -23.27 -7.46
N GLN A 192 -3.51 -22.29 -7.81
CA GLN A 192 -3.25 -21.34 -8.88
C GLN A 192 -3.24 -19.91 -8.32
N LYS A 193 -2.27 -19.11 -8.75
CA LYS A 193 -2.21 -17.67 -8.43
C LYS A 193 -3.12 -16.89 -9.39
N VAL A 194 -4.05 -16.12 -8.85
CA VAL A 194 -4.90 -15.20 -9.61
C VAL A 194 -4.06 -13.97 -9.95
N LYS A 195 -4.06 -13.56 -11.21
CA LYS A 195 -3.45 -12.29 -11.62
C LYS A 195 -4.44 -11.18 -11.27
N ASP A 196 -3.97 -10.12 -10.63
CA ASP A 196 -4.80 -8.94 -10.39
C ASP A 196 -5.29 -8.40 -11.74
N GLU A 197 -6.61 -8.27 -11.90
CA GLU A 197 -7.19 -7.48 -12.98
C GLU A 197 -6.82 -6.03 -12.71
N THR A 198 -5.84 -5.51 -13.45
CA THR A 198 -5.40 -4.11 -13.47
C THR A 198 -6.50 -3.18 -13.93
#